data_AF-A0A382ZXB8-F1
#
_entry.id   AF-A0A382ZXB8-F1
#
_cell.length_a   1.000
_cell.length_b   1.000
_cell.length_c   1.000
_cell.angle_alpha   90.00
_cell.angle_beta   90.00
_cell.angle_gamma   90.00
#
_symmetry.space_group_name_H-M   'P 1'
#
loop_
_entity.id
_entity.type
_entity.pdbx_description
1 polymer ?
#
loop_
_entity_poly.entity_id
_entity_poly.type
_entity_poly.pdbx_seq_one_letter_code
_entity_poly.pdbx_strand_id
1 'polypeptide(L)'
;MKINDIEIGIDKPPIIIAEMSGNHNQSLERALQIVKAAANVGAHMFKLQTYTADTITLDVEGKDFFISDGDSLWKDRSLYAL
;
A
#
# COMPACT_ATOMS: atom_id res chain seq x y z
N MET A 1 5.74 -5.61 23.69
CA MET A 1 4.73 -4.62 23.24
C MET A 1 3.40 -5.34 23.07
N LYS A 2 2.26 -4.65 23.14
CA LYS A 2 0.94 -5.24 22.86
C LYS A 2 0.18 -4.31 21.92
N ILE A 3 -0.45 -4.87 20.88
CA ILE A 3 -1.35 -4.16 19.96
C ILE A 3 -2.71 -4.86 20.04
N ASN A 4 -3.74 -4.17 20.51
CA ASN A 4 -5.02 -4.78 20.88
C ASN A 4 -4.78 -6.02 21.75
N ASP A 5 -5.21 -7.21 21.32
CA ASP A 5 -5.06 -8.45 22.08
C ASP A 5 -3.79 -9.25 21.73
N ILE A 6 -2.94 -8.74 20.83
CA ILE A 6 -1.77 -9.45 20.32
C ILE A 6 -0.50 -8.98 21.03
N GLU A 7 0.21 -9.91 21.67
CA GLU A 7 1.52 -9.66 22.27
C GLU A 7 2.64 -9.79 21.23
N ILE A 8 3.54 -8.80 21.21
CA ILE A 8 4.65 -8.68 20.27
C ILE A 8 5.96 -8.68 21.04
N GLY A 9 6.85 -9.62 20.72
CA GLY A 9 8.16 -9.74 21.35
C GLY A 9 8.95 -10.93 20.80
N ILE A 10 10.22 -11.01 21.19
CA ILE A 10 11.15 -12.07 20.74
C ILE A 10 10.70 -13.47 21.20
N ASP A 11 10.04 -13.56 22.34
CA ASP A 11 9.53 -14.81 22.92
C ASP A 11 8.06 -15.09 22.56
N LYS A 12 7.53 -14.45 21.51
CA LYS A 12 6.14 -14.60 21.06
C LYS A 12 6.10 -15.16 19.63
N PRO A 13 5.02 -15.85 19.22
CA PRO A 13 4.87 -16.30 17.85
C PRO A 13 4.95 -15.14 16.84
N PRO A 14 5.48 -15.37 15.62
CA PRO A 14 5.47 -14.37 14.57
C PRO A 14 4.05 -13.94 14.20
N ILE A 15 3.92 -12.68 13.80
CA ILE A 15 2.64 -12.07 13.42
C ILE A 15 2.67 -11.80 11.93
N ILE A 16 1.60 -12.20 11.25
CA ILE A 16 1.42 -11.98 9.81
C ILE A 16 0.51 -10.77 9.62
N ILE A 17 1.04 -9.74 8.96
CA ILE A 17 0.33 -8.53 8.58
C ILE A 17 0.07 -8.59 7.07
N ALA A 18 -1.20 -8.57 6.66
CA ALA A 18 -1.56 -8.45 5.25
C ALA A 18 -1.46 -6.98 4.81
N GLU A 19 -0.67 -6.71 3.77
CA GLU A 19 -0.44 -5.36 3.22
C GLU A 19 -1.20 -5.18 1.90
N MET A 20 -2.12 -4.22 1.85
CA MET A 20 -2.85 -3.90 0.62
C MET A 20 -2.12 -2.90 -0.28
N SER A 21 -1.47 -1.89 0.30
CA SER A 21 -0.90 -0.74 -0.45
C SER A 21 -1.89 -0.23 -1.52
N GLY A 22 -1.42 0.06 -2.74
CA GLY A 22 -2.24 0.52 -3.87
C GLY A 22 -2.98 -0.57 -4.64
N ASN A 23 -2.94 -1.85 -4.22
CA ASN A 23 -3.52 -2.98 -4.99
C ASN A 23 -5.05 -2.92 -5.14
N HIS A 24 -5.71 -2.03 -4.41
CA HIS A 24 -7.13 -1.75 -4.60
C HIS A 24 -7.43 -0.91 -5.86
N ASN A 25 -6.42 -0.27 -6.48
CA ASN A 25 -6.54 0.56 -7.69
C ASN A 25 -7.70 1.56 -7.60
N GLN A 26 -7.78 2.29 -6.49
CA GLN A 26 -8.83 3.29 -6.19
C GLN A 26 -10.28 2.73 -6.17
N SER A 27 -10.46 1.40 -6.21
CA SER A 27 -11.78 0.76 -6.09
C SER A 27 -12.04 0.33 -4.64
N LEU A 28 -13.09 0.91 -4.04
CA LEU A 28 -13.56 0.50 -2.71
C LEU A 28 -14.00 -0.97 -2.70
N GLU A 29 -14.68 -1.42 -3.76
CA GLU A 29 -15.12 -2.81 -3.87
C GLU A 29 -13.93 -3.77 -3.83
N ARG A 30 -12.89 -3.49 -4.63
CA ARG A 30 -11.66 -4.29 -4.63
C ARG A 30 -10.96 -4.25 -3.28
N ALA A 31 -10.88 -3.08 -2.63
CA ALA A 31 -10.32 -2.96 -1.29
C ALA A 31 -11.04 -3.90 -0.30
N LEU A 32 -12.37 -3.91 -0.31
CA LEU A 32 -13.17 -4.78 0.54
C LEU A 32 -12.99 -6.27 0.21
N GLN A 33 -12.80 -6.62 -1.07
CA GLN A 33 -12.47 -8.00 -1.46
C GLN A 33 -11.11 -8.45 -0.90
N ILE A 34 -10.10 -7.59 -0.96
CA ILE A 34 -8.75 -7.87 -0.40
C ILE A 34 -8.82 -8.03 1.12
N VAL A 35 -9.54 -7.15 1.82
CA VAL A 35 -9.75 -7.25 3.27
C VAL A 35 -10.40 -8.58 3.65
N LYS A 36 -11.45 -8.98 2.94
CA LYS A 36 -12.13 -10.27 3.16
C LYS A 36 -11.19 -11.45 2.92
N ALA A 37 -10.40 -11.41 1.84
CA ALA A 37 -9.43 -12.47 1.53
C ALA A 37 -8.39 -12.62 2.64
N ALA A 38 -7.83 -11.51 3.13
CA ALA A 38 -6.86 -11.52 4.23
C ALA A 38 -7.46 -12.06 5.54
N ALA A 39 -8.69 -11.68 5.87
CA ALA A 39 -9.39 -12.17 7.05
C ALA A 39 -9.66 -13.70 6.95
N ASN A 40 -10.09 -14.18 5.77
CA ASN A 40 -10.42 -15.59 5.55
C ASN A 40 -9.21 -16.53 5.71
N VAL A 41 -7.99 -16.06 5.43
CA VAL A 41 -6.76 -16.84 5.60
C VAL A 41 -6.12 -16.67 6.98
N GLY A 42 -6.74 -15.91 7.88
CA GLY A 42 -6.27 -15.72 9.26
C GLY A 42 -5.10 -14.76 9.39
N ALA A 43 -5.01 -13.73 8.54
CA ALA A 43 -4.06 -12.64 8.80
C ALA A 43 -4.38 -11.99 10.14
N HIS A 44 -3.33 -11.73 10.95
CA HIS A 44 -3.50 -11.22 12.32
C HIS A 44 -3.83 -9.73 12.33
N MET A 45 -3.27 -9.00 11.36
CA MET A 45 -3.46 -7.58 11.20
C MET A 45 -3.50 -7.23 9.72
N PHE A 46 -4.05 -6.06 9.41
CA PHE A 46 -4.15 -5.54 8.06
C PHE A 46 -3.53 -4.14 8.02
N LYS A 47 -2.75 -3.84 6.98
CA LYS A 47 -2.07 -2.58 6.82
C LYS A 47 -2.50 -1.86 5.53
N LEU A 48 -2.69 -0.55 5.69
CA LEU A 48 -3.12 0.39 4.67
C LEU A 48 -2.12 1.55 4.60
N GLN A 49 -2.04 2.17 3.43
CA GLN A 49 -1.30 3.40 3.21
C GLN A 49 -2.31 4.54 3.03
N THR A 50 -2.08 5.68 3.66
CA THR A 50 -3.00 6.83 3.68
C THR A 50 -2.38 8.08 3.06
N TYR A 51 -1.36 7.91 2.22
CA TYR A 51 -0.66 9.01 1.56
C TYR A 51 -1.49 9.54 0.40
N THR A 52 -1.43 10.85 0.20
CA THR A 52 -1.75 11.49 -1.07
C THR A 52 -0.45 11.78 -1.83
N ALA A 53 -0.54 12.09 -3.12
CA ALA A 53 0.61 12.55 -3.89
C ALA A 53 1.33 13.72 -3.19
N ASP A 54 0.58 14.67 -2.62
CA ASP A 54 1.11 15.81 -1.84
C ASP A 54 2.01 15.42 -0.66
N THR A 55 1.81 14.23 -0.10
CA THR A 55 2.52 13.78 1.10
C THR A 55 3.73 12.90 0.82
N ILE A 56 3.89 12.45 -0.43
CA ILE A 56 4.92 11.45 -0.78
C ILE A 56 5.79 11.86 -1.99
N THR A 57 5.36 12.85 -2.77
CA THR A 57 6.11 13.35 -3.92
C THR A 57 5.87 14.83 -4.16
N LEU A 58 6.56 15.39 -5.17
CA LEU A 58 6.47 16.79 -5.58
C LEU A 58 5.63 16.91 -6.85
N ASP A 59 4.77 17.94 -6.93
CA ASP A 59 4.03 18.31 -8.14
C ASP A 59 4.95 19.04 -9.14
N VAL A 60 5.86 18.28 -9.76
CA VAL A 60 6.82 18.79 -10.75
C VAL A 60 7.00 17.78 -11.89
N GLU A 61 7.22 18.29 -13.10
CA GLU A 61 7.46 17.47 -14.32
C GLU A 61 8.93 17.46 -14.74
N GLY A 62 9.85 17.76 -13.81
CA GLY A 62 11.29 17.67 -14.07
C GLY A 62 11.72 16.25 -14.44
N LYS A 63 12.86 16.10 -15.12
CA LYS A 63 13.38 14.81 -15.61
C LYS A 63 13.36 13.69 -14.57
N ASP A 64 13.65 13.99 -13.30
CA ASP A 64 13.71 12.99 -12.23
C ASP A 64 12.33 12.59 -11.68
N PHE A 65 11.28 13.35 -12.02
CA PHE A 65 9.89 13.14 -11.60
C PHE A 65 8.97 12.77 -12.76
N PHE A 66 9.47 12.71 -13.99
CA PHE A 66 8.72 12.41 -15.20
C PHE A 66 9.14 11.05 -15.78
N ILE A 67 8.15 10.18 -16.03
CA ILE A 67 8.40 8.82 -16.51
C ILE A 67 8.46 8.83 -18.03
N SER A 68 9.68 8.93 -18.57
CA SER A 68 9.94 8.88 -20.02
C SER A 68 10.26 7.48 -20.55
N ASP A 69 10.32 6.47 -19.69
CA ASP A 69 10.63 5.09 -20.08
C ASP A 69 9.52 4.50 -20.96
N GLY A 70 9.91 4.07 -22.16
CA GLY A 70 9.00 3.58 -23.19
C GLY A 70 8.27 2.29 -22.81
N ASP A 71 8.86 1.48 -21.94
CA ASP A 71 8.32 0.19 -21.52
C ASP A 71 7.47 0.28 -20.24
N SER A 72 7.38 1.47 -19.64
CA SER A 72 6.60 1.70 -18.42
C SER A 72 5.10 1.80 -18.73
N LEU A 73 4.28 1.14 -17.90
CA LEU A 73 2.81 1.33 -17.89
C LEU A 73 2.39 2.77 -17.57
N TRP A 74 3.31 3.56 -17.04
CA TRP A 74 3.10 4.93 -16.58
C TRP A 74 3.82 5.95 -17.44
N LYS A 75 4.23 5.58 -18.66
CA LYS A 75 4.88 6.47 -19.61
C LYS A 75 4.10 7.77 -19.80
N ASP A 76 4.84 8.87 -19.95
CA ASP A 76 4.32 10.22 -20.20
C ASP A 76 3.48 10.76 -19.02
N ARG A 77 3.80 10.32 -17.79
CA ARG A 77 3.22 10.83 -16.54
C ARG A 77 4.30 11.28 -15.56
N SER A 78 3.99 12.28 -14.74
CA SER A 78 4.77 12.60 -13.55
C SER A 78 4.45 11.63 -12.42
N LEU A 79 5.38 11.48 -11.46
CA LEU A 79 5.14 10.69 -10.24
C LEU A 79 3.93 11.18 -9.44
N TYR A 80 3.62 12.48 -9.53
CA TYR A 80 2.48 13.09 -8.87
C TYR A 80 1.13 12.71 -9.54
N ALA A 81 1.13 12.40 -10.84
CA ALA A 81 -0.06 12.07 -11.62
C ALA A 81 -0.38 10.57 -11.72
N LEU A 82 0.26 9.75 -10.87
CA LEU A 82 0.04 8.29 -10.79
C LEU A 82 -1.19 7.93 -9.94
#